data_AF-A0A1A8MST8-F1
#
_entry.id   AF-A0A1A8MST8-F1
#
_cell.length_a   1.000
_cell.length_b   1.000
_cell.length_c   1.000
_cell.angle_alpha   90.00
_cell.angle_beta   90.00
_cell.angle_gamma   90.00
#
_symmetry.space_group_name_H-M   'P 1'
#
loop_
_entity.id
_entity.type
_entity.pdbx_description
1 polymer ?
#
loop_
_entity_poly.entity_id
_entity_poly.type
_entity_poly.pdbx_seq_one_letter_code
_entity_poly.pdbx_strand_id
1 'polypeptide(L)'
;YSRRVADAGLGTFFHLLLRWKGSIYKLLYRELLIFTLLYYFLSVLYRLVLNTDQKRLFEKLSIYCDRYAELIPVSFVLGFYVTLVVSRW
;
A
#
# COMPACT_ATOMS: atom_id res chain seq x y z
N TYR A 1 13.97 -26.56 -5.41
CA TYR A 1 12.91 -25.76 -4.75
C TYR A 1 12.25 -26.54 -3.59
N SER A 2 11.98 -27.84 -3.74
CA SER A 2 11.35 -28.71 -2.73
C SER A 2 12.13 -28.99 -1.42
N ARG A 3 13.45 -28.71 -1.36
CA ARG A 3 14.30 -29.07 -0.20
C ARG A 3 14.45 -27.98 0.87
N ARG A 4 13.90 -26.78 0.66
CA ARG A 4 14.02 -25.64 1.60
C ARG A 4 12.71 -25.31 2.34
N VAL A 5 11.72 -26.19 2.20
CA VAL A 5 10.39 -26.08 2.85
C VAL A 5 10.21 -27.14 3.95
N ALA A 6 11.25 -27.95 4.23
CA ALA A 6 11.20 -29.01 5.23
C ALA A 6 11.37 -28.49 6.68
N ASP A 7 11.99 -27.33 6.86
CA ASP A 7 12.06 -26.66 8.15
C ASP A 7 11.17 -25.43 8.14
N ALA A 8 9.99 -25.56 8.76
CA ALA A 8 9.11 -24.46 9.12
C ALA A 8 9.72 -23.65 10.28
N GLY A 9 10.91 -23.10 10.06
CA GLY A 9 11.49 -22.11 10.95
C GLY A 9 10.70 -20.80 10.85
N LEU A 10 10.28 -20.25 11.99
CA LEU A 10 9.58 -18.95 12.08
C LEU A 10 10.32 -17.80 11.35
N GLY A 11 11.64 -17.92 11.14
CA GLY A 11 12.48 -16.93 10.46
C GLY A 11 12.67 -17.12 8.94
N THR A 12 12.21 -18.22 8.35
CA THR A 12 12.46 -18.52 6.92
C THR A 12 11.69 -17.57 5.99
N PHE A 13 10.47 -17.15 6.37
CA PHE A 13 9.67 -16.18 5.62
C PHE A 13 10.28 -14.76 5.63
N PHE A 14 10.83 -14.32 6.78
CA PHE A 14 11.54 -13.04 6.86
C PHE A 14 12.79 -13.01 5.97
N HIS A 15 13.51 -14.13 5.86
CA HIS A 15 14.64 -14.24 4.97
C HIS A 15 14.23 -14.22 3.48
N LEU A 16 13.05 -14.73 3.14
CA LEU A 16 12.48 -14.59 1.79
C LEU A 16 12.04 -13.15 1.48
N LEU A 17 11.48 -12.41 2.45
CA LEU A 17 11.13 -10.98 2.29
C LEU A 17 12.38 -10.12 2.00
N LEU A 18 13.49 -10.37 2.71
CA LEU A 18 14.75 -9.63 2.58
C LEU A 18 15.56 -9.94 1.30
N ARG A 19 15.12 -10.88 0.46
CA ARG A 19 15.87 -11.28 -0.74
C ARG A 19 15.65 -10.30 -1.91
N TRP A 20 16.57 -9.37 -2.12
CA TRP A 20 16.48 -8.26 -3.09
C TRP A 20 16.29 -8.65 -4.58
N LYS A 21 16.80 -9.80 -5.04
CA LYS A 21 16.61 -10.26 -6.44
C LYS A 21 15.21 -10.84 -6.64
N GLY A 22 14.34 -10.09 -7.31
CA GLY A 22 12.96 -10.50 -7.64
C GLY A 22 11.93 -10.21 -6.55
N SER A 23 12.30 -9.41 -5.53
CA SER A 23 11.36 -9.08 -4.45
C SER A 23 10.26 -8.13 -4.91
N ILE A 24 9.09 -8.31 -4.29
CA ILE A 24 7.92 -7.42 -4.34
C ILE A 24 8.33 -5.96 -4.10
N TYR A 25 9.32 -5.71 -3.22
CA TYR A 25 9.83 -4.36 -2.96
C TYR A 25 10.36 -3.66 -4.22
N LYS A 26 11.01 -4.36 -5.16
CA LYS A 26 11.51 -3.74 -6.39
C LYS A 26 10.38 -3.31 -7.33
N LEU A 27 9.26 -4.03 -7.30
CA LEU A 27 8.06 -3.71 -8.08
C LEU A 27 7.28 -2.56 -7.44
N LEU A 28 7.09 -2.60 -6.12
CA LEU A 28 6.30 -1.62 -5.36
C LEU A 28 7.05 -0.34 -5.00
N TYR A 29 8.40 -0.30 -5.06
CA TYR A 29 9.16 0.88 -4.64
C TYR A 29 8.77 2.16 -5.39
N ARG A 30 8.41 2.06 -6.69
CA ARG A 30 7.93 3.21 -7.47
C ARG A 30 6.57 3.71 -6.97
N GLU A 31 5.62 2.80 -6.78
CA GLU A 31 4.27 3.12 -6.28
C GLU A 31 4.34 3.72 -4.86
N LEU A 32 5.16 3.13 -3.98
CA LEU A 32 5.37 3.62 -2.61
C LEU A 32 6.02 5.00 -2.59
N LEU A 33 7.00 5.26 -3.47
CA LEU A 33 7.59 6.59 -3.59
C LEU A 33 6.57 7.63 -4.03
N ILE A 34 5.77 7.34 -5.06
CA ILE A 34 4.73 8.25 -5.55
C ILE A 34 3.72 8.53 -4.44
N PHE A 35 3.24 7.49 -3.75
CA PHE A 35 2.29 7.63 -2.65
C PHE A 35 2.84 8.49 -1.51
N THR A 36 4.10 8.24 -1.14
CA THR A 36 4.78 8.97 -0.07
C THR A 36 5.01 10.43 -0.45
N LEU A 37 5.46 10.70 -1.69
CA LEU A 37 5.62 12.06 -2.21
C LEU A 37 4.30 12.83 -2.21
N LEU A 38 3.21 12.19 -2.63
CA LEU A 38 1.89 12.83 -2.68
C LEU A 38 1.36 13.12 -1.28
N TYR A 39 1.58 12.22 -0.32
CA TYR A 39 1.26 12.44 1.09
C TYR A 39 2.04 13.60 1.69
N TYR A 40 3.37 13.64 1.48
CA TYR A 40 4.20 14.75 1.95
C TYR A 40 3.81 16.07 1.28
N PHE A 41 3.49 16.05 -0.02
CA PHE A 41 3.03 17.22 -0.74
C PHE A 41 1.75 17.81 -0.12
N LEU A 42 0.75 16.97 0.15
CA LEU A 42 -0.48 17.39 0.85
C LEU A 42 -0.19 17.92 2.26
N SER A 43 0.72 17.28 3.00
CA SER A 43 1.14 17.73 4.33
C SER A 43 1.81 19.11 4.30
N VAL A 44 2.68 19.34 3.31
CA VAL A 44 3.35 20.63 3.09
C VAL A 44 2.37 21.71 2.67
N LEU A 45 1.45 21.41 1.75
CA LEU A 45 0.38 22.34 1.36
C LEU A 45 -0.48 22.75 2.56
N TYR A 46 -0.87 21.79 3.39
CA TYR A 46 -1.64 22.07 4.61
C TYR A 46 -0.88 22.98 5.59
N ARG A 47 0.43 22.79 5.75
CA ARG A 47 1.26 23.58 6.68
C ARG A 47 1.63 24.97 6.16
N LEU A 48 2.03 25.08 4.89
CA LEU A 48 2.64 26.31 4.35
C LEU A 48 1.67 27.19 3.55
N VAL A 49 0.63 26.60 2.94
CA VAL A 49 -0.22 27.32 1.96
C VAL A 49 -1.62 27.60 2.51
N LEU A 50 -2.18 26.71 3.33
CA LEU A 50 -3.58 26.83 3.75
C LEU A 50 -3.81 27.83 4.89
N ASN A 51 -4.73 28.76 4.64
CA ASN A 51 -5.26 29.70 5.61
C ASN A 51 -6.27 29.02 6.56
N THR A 52 -6.63 29.65 7.69
CA THR A 52 -7.43 29.04 8.77
C THR A 52 -8.76 28.44 8.31
N ASP A 53 -9.47 29.10 7.39
CA ASP A 53 -10.74 28.61 6.84
C ASP A 53 -10.55 27.43 5.87
N GLN A 54 -9.48 27.44 5.07
CA GLN A 54 -9.17 26.36 4.15
C GLN A 54 -8.74 25.09 4.89
N LYS A 55 -8.04 25.22 6.04
CA LYS A 55 -7.68 24.08 6.90
C LYS A 55 -8.90 23.30 7.37
N ARG A 56 -9.96 24.00 7.80
CA ARG A 56 -11.23 23.36 8.20
C ARG A 56 -11.90 22.60 7.05
N LEU A 57 -11.80 23.14 5.83
CA LEU A 57 -12.38 22.50 4.65
C LEU A 57 -11.58 21.24 4.25
N PHE A 58 -10.24 21.32 4.33
CA PHE A 58 -9.36 20.17 4.12
C PHE A 58 -9.60 19.05 5.16
N GLU A 59 -9.82 19.42 6.42
CA GLU A 59 -10.13 18.47 7.48
C GLU A 59 -11.45 17.72 7.21
N LYS A 60 -12.50 18.44 6.80
CA LYS A 60 -13.77 17.82 6.35
C LYS A 60 -13.58 16.90 5.15
N LEU A 61 -12.76 17.29 4.18
CA LEU A 61 -12.42 16.45 3.02
C LEU A 61 -11.68 15.18 3.44
N SER A 62 -10.71 15.28 4.35
CA SER A 62 -9.96 14.11 4.83
C SER A 62 -10.86 13.08 5.51
N ILE A 63 -11.79 13.53 6.37
CA ILE A 63 -12.79 12.69 7.04
C ILE A 63 -13.78 12.08 6.05
N TYR A 64 -14.07 12.79 4.96
CA TYR A 64 -14.89 12.25 3.88
C TYR A 64 -14.15 11.14 3.14
N CYS A 65 -12.90 11.39 2.71
CA CYS A 65 -12.08 10.39 2.02
C CYS A 65 -11.84 9.13 2.87
N ASP A 66 -11.60 9.28 4.17
CA ASP A 66 -11.39 8.16 5.10
C ASP A 66 -12.63 7.24 5.15
N ARG A 67 -13.83 7.82 5.27
CA ARG A 67 -15.08 7.05 5.20
C ARG A 67 -15.23 6.31 3.88
N TYR A 68 -14.93 6.94 2.74
CA TYR A 68 -15.03 6.27 1.43
C TYR A 68 -13.98 5.18 1.21
N ALA A 69 -12.79 5.32 1.79
CA ALA A 69 -11.73 4.32 1.69
C ALA A 69 -12.14 3.00 2.36
N GLU A 70 -12.88 3.07 3.47
CA GLU A 70 -13.36 1.90 4.21
C GLU A 70 -14.58 1.23 3.53
N LEU A 71 -15.39 2.02 2.81
CA LEU A 71 -16.59 1.52 2.12
C LEU A 71 -16.29 0.61 0.92
N ILE A 72 -15.10 0.69 0.32
CA ILE A 72 -14.74 -0.13 -0.85
C ILE A 72 -13.97 -1.36 -0.35
N PRO A 73 -14.54 -2.57 -0.37
CA PRO A 73 -13.82 -3.79 -0.01
C PRO A 73 -12.84 -4.17 -1.13
N VAL A 74 -11.78 -3.38 -1.32
CA VAL A 74 -10.74 -3.59 -2.34
C VAL A 74 -10.10 -4.96 -2.15
N SER A 75 -9.92 -5.40 -0.90
CA SER A 75 -9.40 -6.72 -0.56
C SER A 75 -10.21 -7.87 -1.16
N PHE A 76 -11.54 -7.73 -1.20
CA PHE A 76 -12.42 -8.76 -1.76
C PHE A 76 -12.22 -8.85 -3.28
N VAL A 77 -12.32 -7.73 -3.99
CA VAL A 77 -12.17 -7.66 -5.45
C VAL A 77 -10.78 -8.14 -5.88
N LEU A 78 -9.73 -7.72 -5.17
CA LEU A 78 -8.36 -8.13 -5.45
C LEU A 78 -8.18 -9.64 -5.29
N GLY A 79 -8.80 -10.25 -4.27
CA GLY A 79 -8.79 -11.70 -4.06
C GLY A 79 -9.42 -12.49 -5.22
N PHE A 80 -10.57 -12.04 -5.73
CA PHE A 80 -11.19 -12.65 -6.92
C PHE A 80 -10.31 -12.50 -8.16
N TYR A 81 -9.77 -11.30 -8.37
CA TYR A 81 -8.92 -11.01 -9.53
C TYR A 81 -7.65 -11.89 -9.53
N VAL A 82 -6.96 -11.98 -8.39
CA VAL A 82 -5.75 -12.82 -8.27
C VAL A 82 -6.08 -14.29 -8.49
N THR A 83 -7.19 -14.80 -7.93
CA THR A 83 -7.59 -16.21 -8.11
C THR A 83 -7.89 -16.54 -9.58
N LEU A 84 -8.54 -15.64 -10.31
CA LEU A 84 -8.79 -15.80 -11.75
C LEU A 84 -7.49 -15.78 -12.59
N VAL A 85 -6.57 -14.87 -12.26
CA VAL A 85 -5.27 -14.77 -12.96
C VAL A 85 -4.44 -16.02 -12.72
N VAL A 86 -4.38 -16.52 -11.48
CA VAL A 86 -3.65 -17.75 -11.13
C VAL A 86 -4.28 -18.99 -11.78
N SER A 87 -5.61 -19.04 -11.91
CA SER A 87 -6.30 -20.16 -12.55
C SER A 87 -6.04 -20.26 -14.07
N ARG A 88 -5.78 -19.13 -14.75
CA ARG A 88 -5.45 -19.09 -16.18
C ARG A 88 -3.98 -19.35 -16.49
N TRP A 89 -3.10 -19.34 -15.49
CA TRP A 89 -1.66 -19.44 -15.63
C TRP A 89 -1.19 -20.87 -15.36
#